data_AF-A0A940DC50-F1
#
_entry.id   AF-A0A940DC50-F1
#
_cell.length_a   1.000
_cell.length_b   1.000
_cell.length_c   1.000
_cell.angle_alpha   90.00
_cell.angle_beta   90.00
_cell.angle_gamma   90.00
#
_symmetry.space_group_name_H-M   'P 1'
#
loop_
_entity.id
_entity.type
_entity.pdbx_description
1 polymer ?
#
loop_
_entity_poly.entity_id
_entity_poly.type
_entity_poly.pdbx_seq_one_letter_code
_entity_poly.pdbx_strand_id
1 'polypeptide(L)'
;MDFNHLLNQYAKLLHLSLSNEEDADAKSRLYSLMKTELLDERTHPRLRIKPEEKYYIAIKRVLRGELSQNDQLSLIQLYTHTLDAIKSSK
;
A
#
# COMPACT_ATOMS: atom_id res chain seq x y z
N MET A 1 6.20 -0.94 -14.90
CA MET A 1 6.04 -0.04 -13.74
C MET A 1 7.43 0.31 -13.23
N ASP A 2 7.70 1.58 -13.01
CA ASP A 2 8.88 2.00 -12.24
C ASP A 2 8.52 1.96 -10.75
N PHE A 3 9.04 0.97 -10.02
CA PHE A 3 8.72 0.77 -8.61
C PHE A 3 9.34 1.83 -7.70
N ASN A 4 10.46 2.45 -8.08
CA ASN A 4 11.06 3.52 -7.28
C ASN A 4 10.20 4.78 -7.34
N HIS A 5 9.77 5.17 -8.55
CA HIS A 5 8.82 6.26 -8.74
C HIS A 5 7.52 5.99 -7.97
N LEU A 6 6.95 4.80 -8.13
CA LEU A 6 5.69 4.45 -7.50
C LEU A 6 5.77 4.42 -5.97
N LEU A 7 6.87 3.91 -5.41
CA LEU A 7 7.14 3.92 -3.97
C LEU A 7 7.25 5.35 -3.43
N ASN A 8 7.93 6.24 -4.13
CA ASN A 8 8.04 7.65 -3.74
C ASN A 8 6.66 8.35 -3.77
N GLN A 9 5.87 8.13 -4.81
CA GLN A 9 4.52 8.68 -4.92
C GLN A 9 3.60 8.13 -3.82
N TYR A 10 3.71 6.84 -3.54
CA TYR A 10 2.96 6.17 -2.48
C TYR A 10 3.33 6.67 -1.08
N ALA A 11 4.62 6.88 -0.81
CA ALA A 11 5.08 7.43 0.46
C ALA A 11 4.57 8.86 0.68
N LYS A 12 4.58 9.70 -0.36
CA LYS A 12 3.99 11.05 -0.31
C LYS A 12 2.49 10.99 -0.01
N LEU A 13 1.76 10.09 -0.68
CA LEU A 13 0.31 9.88 -0.44
C LEU A 13 0.01 9.50 1.01
N LEU A 14 0.93 8.79 1.66
CA LEU A 14 0.82 8.34 3.04
C LEU A 14 1.46 9.27 4.07
N HIS A 15 2.08 10.38 3.63
CA HIS A 15 2.94 11.23 4.46
C HIS A 15 4.01 10.44 5.24
N LEU A 16 4.51 9.35 4.62
CA LEU A 16 5.52 8.48 5.19
C LEU A 16 6.91 8.99 4.81
N SER A 17 7.79 9.14 5.81
CA SER A 17 9.21 9.31 5.56
C SER A 17 9.82 7.95 5.23
N LEU A 18 10.37 7.80 4.02
CA LEU A 18 11.14 6.61 3.66
C LEU A 18 12.56 6.79 4.18
N SER A 19 12.97 5.95 5.13
CA SER A 19 14.39 5.83 5.47
C SER A 19 15.15 5.25 4.28
N ASN A 20 16.33 5.81 3.97
CA ASN A 20 17.20 5.36 2.88
C ASN A 20 17.97 4.05 3.21
N GLU A 21 17.80 3.51 4.42
CA GLU A 21 18.68 2.46 4.97
C GLU A 21 18.13 1.02 4.88
N GLU A 22 17.41 0.67 3.83
CA GLU A 22 17.00 -0.72 3.62
C GLU A 22 17.38 -1.15 2.20
N ASP A 23 18.31 -2.10 2.08
CA ASP A 23 18.72 -2.82 0.84
C ASP A 23 17.58 -3.60 0.15
N ALA A 24 16.32 -3.35 0.55
CA ALA A 24 15.15 -4.01 0.01
C ALA A 24 14.74 -3.38 -1.32
N ASP A 25 14.59 -4.22 -2.34
CA ASP A 25 14.01 -3.87 -3.63
C ASP A 25 12.69 -3.09 -3.46
N ALA A 26 12.54 -1.99 -4.21
CA ALA A 26 11.44 -1.03 -4.05
C ALA A 26 10.06 -1.68 -4.21
N LYS A 27 9.94 -2.69 -5.08
CA LYS A 27 8.71 -3.47 -5.24
C LYS A 27 8.39 -4.22 -3.95
N SER A 28 9.36 -4.92 -3.37
CA SER A 28 9.19 -5.66 -2.11
C SER A 28 8.79 -4.74 -0.96
N ARG A 29 9.41 -3.55 -0.89
CA ARG A 29 9.07 -2.53 0.11
C ARG A 29 7.64 -2.02 -0.05
N LEU A 30 7.21 -1.76 -1.29
CA LEU A 30 5.84 -1.34 -1.58
C LEU A 30 4.81 -2.39 -1.13
N TYR A 31 5.02 -3.67 -1.49
CA TYR A 31 4.16 -4.77 -1.07
C TYR A 31 4.11 -4.93 0.44
N SER A 32 5.25 -4.80 1.12
CA SER A 32 5.33 -4.86 2.58
C SER A 32 4.49 -3.74 3.22
N LEU A 33 4.66 -2.50 2.76
CA LEU A 33 3.89 -1.36 3.27
C LEU A 33 2.38 -1.53 3.03
N MET A 34 1.98 -2.00 1.85
CA MET A 34 0.58 -2.29 1.52
C MET A 34 0.04 -3.42 2.40
N LYS A 35 0.80 -4.48 2.64
CA LYS A 35 0.39 -5.60 3.51
C LYS A 35 0.18 -5.14 4.94
N THR A 36 1.14 -4.41 5.52
CA THR A 36 1.03 -3.84 6.88
C THR A 36 -0.17 -2.91 7.02
N GLU A 37 -0.48 -2.14 5.98
CA GLU A 37 -1.67 -1.30 5.96
C GLU A 37 -2.97 -2.12 5.88
N LEU A 38 -3.05 -3.10 4.97
CA LEU A 38 -4.24 -3.95 4.81
C LEU A 38 -4.50 -4.82 6.05
N LEU A 39 -3.45 -5.29 6.71
CA LEU A 39 -3.55 -6.00 7.99
C LEU A 39 -3.81 -5.06 9.18
N ASP A 40 -3.86 -3.75 8.93
CA ASP A 40 -4.11 -2.71 9.92
C ASP A 40 -3.22 -2.86 11.17
N GLU A 41 -1.94 -3.17 10.92
CA GLU A 41 -1.00 -3.56 11.98
C GLU A 41 -0.64 -2.40 12.91
N ARG A 42 -0.69 -1.17 12.39
CA ARG A 42 -0.39 0.07 13.13
C ARG A 42 -1.54 0.54 14.04
N THR A 43 -2.73 -0.05 13.90
CA THR A 43 -3.88 0.26 14.75
C THR A 43 -3.86 -0.63 15.99
N HIS A 44 -4.26 -0.07 17.14
CA HIS A 44 -4.38 -0.84 18.38
C HIS A 44 -5.22 -2.11 18.15
N PRO A 45 -4.82 -3.31 18.65
CA PRO A 45 -5.46 -4.58 18.28
C PRO A 45 -6.99 -4.61 18.43
N ARG A 46 -7.54 -3.88 19.42
CA ARG A 46 -8.99 -3.78 19.68
C ARG A 46 -9.78 -2.97 18.65
N LEU A 47 -9.12 -2.12 17.86
CA LEU A 47 -9.74 -1.25 16.86
C LEU A 47 -9.45 -1.70 15.43
N ARG A 48 -8.77 -2.84 15.29
CA ARG A 48 -8.32 -3.36 14.00
C ARG A 48 -9.50 -3.78 13.14
N ILE A 49 -9.52 -3.33 11.89
CA ILE A 49 -10.56 -3.68 10.91
C ILE A 49 -10.09 -4.76 9.92
N LYS A 50 -11.01 -5.31 9.14
CA LYS A 50 -10.71 -6.39 8.19
C LYS A 50 -9.89 -5.89 6.98
N PRO A 51 -9.08 -6.75 6.34
CA PRO A 51 -8.31 -6.38 5.15
C PRO A 51 -9.15 -5.80 4.01
N GLU A 52 -10.37 -6.29 3.80
CA GLU A 52 -11.27 -5.79 2.76
C GLU A 52 -11.75 -4.35 3.05
N GLU A 53 -12.02 -4.05 4.33
CA GLU A 53 -12.41 -2.71 4.77
C GLU A 53 -11.23 -1.73 4.64
N LYS A 54 -10.02 -2.17 5.01
CA LYS A 54 -8.80 -1.40 4.77
C LYS A 54 -8.53 -1.17 3.30
N TYR A 55 -8.72 -2.18 2.46
CA TYR A 55 -8.57 -2.07 1.02
C TYR A 55 -9.48 -0.98 0.47
N TYR A 56 -10.76 -0.98 0.86
CA TYR A 56 -11.69 0.09 0.45
C TYR A 56 -11.20 1.49 0.84
N ILE A 57 -10.71 1.66 2.08
CA ILE A 57 -10.15 2.94 2.56
C ILE A 57 -8.91 3.34 1.75
N ALA A 58 -8.00 2.40 1.50
CA ALA A 58 -6.77 2.61 0.77
C ALA A 58 -7.04 3.03 -0.69
N ILE A 59 -7.95 2.34 -1.39
CA ILE A 59 -8.33 2.66 -2.77
C ILE A 59 -8.97 4.05 -2.85
N LYS A 60 -9.84 4.41 -1.89
CA LYS A 60 -10.38 5.78 -1.83
C LYS A 60 -9.31 6.84 -1.65
N ARG A 61 -8.25 6.56 -0.88
CA ARG A 61 -7.11 7.46 -0.75
C ARG A 61 -6.35 7.58 -2.07
N VAL A 62 -6.07 6.47 -2.76
CA VAL A 62 -5.39 6.49 -4.06
C VAL A 62 -6.18 7.29 -5.10
N LEU A 63 -7.50 7.08 -5.19
CA LEU A 63 -8.37 7.79 -6.14
C LEU A 63 -8.48 9.30 -5.88
N ARG A 64 -8.36 9.71 -4.62
CA ARG A 64 -8.42 11.12 -4.21
C ARG A 64 -7.05 11.80 -4.20
N GLY A 65 -5.97 11.02 -4.29
CA GLY A 65 -4.61 11.53 -4.25
C GLY A 65 -4.22 12.25 -5.53
N GLU A 66 -3.33 13.23 -5.41
CA GLU A 66 -2.68 13.93 -6.52
C GLU A 66 -1.65 13.01 -7.20
N LEU A 67 -2.15 12.04 -7.96
CA LEU A 67 -1.38 11.02 -8.66
C LEU A 67 -1.74 11.06 -10.15
N SER A 68 -0.80 10.66 -11.01
CA SER A 68 -1.13 10.43 -12.42
C SER A 68 -2.11 9.25 -12.54
N GLN A 69 -2.93 9.22 -13.59
CA GLN A 69 -3.86 8.10 -13.83
C GLN A 69 -3.13 6.74 -13.89
N ASN A 70 -1.93 6.73 -14.47
CA ASN A 70 -1.09 5.53 -14.54
C ASN A 70 -0.60 5.08 -13.16
N ASP A 71 -0.19 6.02 -12.29
CA ASP A 71 0.23 5.72 -10.93
C ASP A 71 -0.96 5.22 -10.08
N GLN A 72 -2.13 5.84 -10.22
CA GLN A 72 -3.36 5.39 -9.56
C GLN A 72 -3.70 3.95 -9.95
N LEU A 73 -3.76 3.66 -11.25
CA LEU A 73 -4.07 2.31 -11.74
C LEU A 73 -3.04 1.29 -11.25
N SER A 74 -1.76 1.65 -11.27
CA SER A 74 -0.68 0.79 -10.78
C SER A 74 -0.83 0.48 -9.29
N LEU A 75 -1.09 1.49 -8.44
CA LEU A 75 -1.29 1.28 -7.01
C LEU A 75 -2.53 0.43 -6.72
N ILE A 76 -3.64 0.67 -7.44
CA ILE A 76 -4.87 -0.12 -7.29
C ILE A 76 -4.61 -1.60 -7.62
N GLN A 77 -3.89 -1.88 -8.71
CA GLN A 77 -3.51 -3.24 -9.09
C GLN A 77 -2.66 -3.91 -8.01
N LEU A 78 -1.68 -3.20 -7.45
CA LEU A 78 -0.79 -3.74 -6.41
C LEU A 78 -1.53 -3.98 -5.09
N TYR A 79 -2.45 -3.10 -4.69
CA TYR A 79 -3.32 -3.34 -3.53
C TYR A 79 -4.23 -4.55 -3.74
N THR A 80 -4.80 -4.70 -4.94
CA THR A 80 -5.66 -5.85 -5.27
C THR A 80 -4.88 -7.14 -5.12
N HIS A 81 -3.69 -7.21 -5.74
CA HIS A 81 -2.80 -8.37 -5.62
C HIS A 81 -2.40 -8.67 -4.17
N THR A 82 -2.12 -7.62 -3.39
CA THR A 82 -1.76 -7.77 -1.97
C THR A 82 -2.91 -8.36 -1.16
N LEU A 83 -4.15 -7.89 -1.39
CA LEU A 83 -5.33 -8.43 -0.71
C LEU A 83 -5.56 -9.90 -1.09
N ASP A 84 -5.45 -10.24 -2.37
CA ASP A 84 -5.61 -11.62 -2.85
C ASP A 84 -4.55 -12.55 -2.23
N ALA A 85 -3.30 -12.08 -2.12
CA ALA A 85 -2.22 -12.83 -1.47
C ALA A 85 -2.49 -13.07 0.03
N ILE A 86 -3.02 -12.06 0.75
CA ILE A 86 -3.43 -12.20 2.15
C ILE A 86 -4.56 -13.24 2.28
N LYS A 87 -5.53 -13.23 1.37
CA LYS A 87 -6.66 -14.17 1.39
C LYS A 87 -6.27 -15.59 1.02
N SER A 88 -5.34 -15.75 0.09
CA SER A 88 -4.86 -17.07 -0.37
C SER A 88 -3.91 -17.76 0.62
N SER A 89 -3.38 -17.01 1.60
CA SER A 89 -2.49 -17.52 2.65
C SER A 89 -3.25 -17.94 3.92
N LYS A 90 -4.58 -17.95 3.90
CA LYS A 90 -5.47 -18.46 4.95
C LYS A 90 -6.07 -19.79 4.53
#